data_AF-A0A955SGX1-F1
#
_entry.id   AF-A0A955SGX1-F1
#
_cell.length_a   1.000
_cell.length_b   1.000
_cell.length_c   1.000
_cell.angle_alpha   90.00
_cell.angle_beta   90.00
_cell.angle_gamma   90.00
#
_symmetry.space_group_name_H-M   'P 1'
#
loop_
_entity.id
_entity.type
_entity.pdbx_description
1 polymer ?
#
loop_
_entity_poly.entity_id
_entity_poly.type
_entity_poly.pdbx_seq_one_letter_code
_entity_poly.pdbx_strand_id
1 'polypeptide(L)'
;AILLEQRNESFPNKEWVGTFYTPPRSTPSSIRGEALAAMIELAERNHLPTDDYLKSLKLIANFVLKCQVDEARSKTFPKPEEALGGIQEALGESSIRIDYVQHGISMMLGLRRALEEK
;
A
#
# COMPACT_ATOMS: atom_id res chain seq x y z
N ALA A 1 -10.36 13.89 -0.99
CA ALA A 1 -8.91 14.12 -0.91
C ALA A 1 -8.12 12.92 -1.44
N ILE A 2 -8.22 11.72 -0.83
CA ILE A 2 -7.41 10.54 -1.23
C ILE A 2 -7.50 10.21 -2.73
N LEU A 3 -8.70 10.00 -3.27
CA LEU A 3 -8.89 9.65 -4.69
C LEU A 3 -8.41 10.75 -5.66
N LEU A 4 -8.46 12.01 -5.23
CA LEU A 4 -8.07 13.17 -6.05
C LEU A 4 -6.54 13.37 -6.05
N GLU A 5 -5.89 13.10 -4.92
CA GLU A 5 -4.45 13.29 -4.73
C GLU A 5 -3.63 12.08 -5.19
N GLN A 6 -4.23 10.90 -5.24
CA GLN A 6 -3.53 9.69 -5.64
C GLN A 6 -3.04 9.81 -7.09
N ARG A 7 -1.77 9.46 -7.31
CA ARG A 7 -1.25 9.28 -8.67
C ARG A 7 -1.90 8.06 -9.32
N ASN A 8 -2.80 8.31 -10.27
CA ASN A 8 -3.48 7.26 -11.02
C ASN A 8 -2.60 6.70 -12.16
N GLU A 9 -3.15 5.76 -12.92
CA GLU A 9 -2.47 5.04 -13.98
C GLU A 9 -1.96 5.93 -15.13
N SER A 10 -2.47 7.16 -15.30
CA SER A 10 -2.00 8.11 -16.31
C SER A 10 -0.70 8.81 -15.92
N PHE A 11 -0.26 8.72 -14.64
CA PHE A 11 0.95 9.38 -14.17
C PHE A 11 2.18 8.91 -14.99
N PRO A 12 3.10 9.82 -15.39
CA PRO A 12 4.22 9.48 -16.27
C PRO A 12 5.16 8.42 -15.68
N ASN A 13 5.47 8.54 -14.38
CA ASN A 13 6.31 7.55 -13.71
C ASN A 13 5.46 6.39 -13.17
N LYS A 14 5.51 5.24 -13.85
CA LYS A 14 4.71 4.06 -13.49
C LYS A 14 5.06 3.46 -12.14
N GLU A 15 6.27 3.68 -11.63
CA GLU A 15 6.66 3.25 -10.29
C GLU A 15 5.99 4.08 -9.18
N TRP A 16 5.45 5.25 -9.52
CA TRP A 16 4.81 6.16 -8.58
C TRP A 16 3.27 6.06 -8.61
N VAL A 17 2.70 5.18 -9.42
CA VAL A 17 1.25 4.95 -9.42
C VAL A 17 0.81 4.37 -8.07
N GLY A 18 -0.32 4.84 -7.56
CA GLY A 18 -0.85 4.44 -6.25
C GLY A 18 -0.26 5.22 -5.08
N THR A 19 0.67 6.14 -5.32
CA THR A 19 1.41 6.87 -4.29
C THR A 19 0.92 8.30 -4.10
N PHE A 20 1.48 8.94 -3.06
CA PHE A 20 1.26 10.33 -2.67
C PHE A 20 2.60 10.99 -2.39
N TYR A 21 2.63 12.34 -2.37
CA TYR A 21 3.80 13.17 -2.04
C TYR A 21 5.05 12.94 -2.89
N THR A 22 6.02 13.85 -2.82
CA THR A 22 7.32 13.72 -3.49
C THR A 22 8.43 13.87 -2.45
N PRO A 23 9.27 12.85 -2.22
CA PRO A 23 9.25 11.52 -2.84
C PRO A 23 8.10 10.64 -2.32
N PRO A 24 7.67 9.60 -3.07
CA PRO A 24 6.65 8.66 -2.62
C PRO A 24 7.16 7.79 -1.47
N ARG A 25 6.33 7.57 -0.47
CA ARG A 25 6.65 6.78 0.73
C ARG A 25 5.57 5.70 1.00
N SER A 26 5.97 4.56 1.54
CA SER A 26 5.11 3.41 1.86
C SER A 26 4.10 3.79 2.94
N THR A 27 4.53 4.33 4.08
CA THR A 27 3.65 4.65 5.22
C THR A 27 2.49 5.59 4.87
N PRO A 28 2.71 6.77 4.23
CA PRO A 28 1.59 7.64 3.83
C PRO A 28 0.63 7.00 2.84
N SER A 29 1.12 6.06 2.02
CA SER A 29 0.30 5.30 1.08
C SER A 29 -0.51 4.24 1.82
N SER A 30 0.13 3.47 2.70
CA SER A 30 -0.50 2.43 3.52
C SER A 30 -1.62 3.01 4.41
N ILE A 31 -1.38 4.10 5.14
CA ILE A 31 -2.40 4.73 6.01
C ILE A 31 -3.62 5.20 5.22
N ARG A 32 -3.40 5.77 4.03
CA ARG A 32 -4.51 6.13 3.13
C ARG A 32 -5.24 4.89 2.60
N GLY A 33 -4.51 3.80 2.36
CA GLY A 33 -5.11 2.52 2.02
C GLY A 33 -5.94 1.92 3.16
N GLU A 34 -5.50 2.03 4.42
CA GLU A 34 -6.30 1.65 5.60
C GLU A 34 -7.62 2.44 5.63
N ALA A 35 -7.55 3.75 5.38
CA ALA A 35 -8.74 4.59 5.29
C ALA A 35 -9.67 4.13 4.15
N LEU A 36 -9.14 3.81 2.97
CA LEU A 36 -9.95 3.29 1.87
C LEU A 36 -10.59 1.94 2.20
N ALA A 37 -9.87 1.03 2.87
CA ALA A 37 -10.43 -0.24 3.30
C ALA A 37 -11.61 -0.03 4.28
N ALA A 38 -11.47 0.89 5.23
CA ALA A 38 -12.59 1.26 6.12
C ALA A 38 -13.75 1.91 5.35
N MET A 39 -13.47 2.74 4.34
CA MET A 39 -14.50 3.37 3.51
C MET A 39 -15.27 2.35 2.67
N ILE A 40 -14.61 1.30 2.16
CA ILE A 40 -15.26 0.20 1.44
C ILE A 40 -16.26 -0.50 2.37
N GLU A 41 -15.81 -0.90 3.56
CA GLU A 41 -16.66 -1.58 4.54
C GLU A 41 -17.88 -0.72 4.94
N LEU A 42 -17.67 0.59 5.16
CA LEU A 42 -18.76 1.51 5.47
C LEU A 42 -19.73 1.68 4.30
N ALA A 43 -19.22 1.80 3.07
CA ALA A 43 -20.04 1.95 1.88
C ALA A 43 -20.89 0.69 1.62
N GLU A 44 -20.32 -0.51 1.75
CA GLU A 44 -21.03 -1.78 1.59
C GLU A 44 -22.18 -1.93 2.60
N ARG A 45 -21.93 -1.61 3.88
CA ARG A 45 -22.97 -1.61 4.94
C ARG A 45 -24.12 -0.64 4.67
N ASN A 46 -23.89 0.38 3.85
CA ASN A 46 -24.88 1.39 3.48
C ASN A 46 -25.36 1.25 2.03
N HIS A 47 -25.02 0.16 1.33
CA HIS A 47 -25.37 -0.09 -0.07
C HIS A 47 -24.91 1.03 -1.03
N LEU A 48 -23.74 1.61 -0.77
CA LEU A 48 -23.11 2.64 -1.61
C LEU A 48 -22.05 2.03 -2.53
N PRO A 49 -21.75 2.66 -3.69
CA PRO A 49 -20.71 2.17 -4.61
C PRO A 49 -19.30 2.16 -4.00
N THR A 50 -18.52 1.13 -4.28
CA THR A 50 -17.14 0.95 -3.76
C THR A 50 -16.06 0.84 -4.82
N ASP A 51 -16.41 0.83 -6.11
CA ASP A 51 -15.49 0.51 -7.20
C ASP A 51 -14.26 1.43 -7.24
N ASP A 52 -14.44 2.74 -7.07
CA ASP A 52 -13.33 3.70 -7.07
C ASP A 52 -12.41 3.53 -5.85
N TYR A 53 -12.99 3.21 -4.68
CA TYR A 53 -12.21 2.93 -3.48
C TYR A 53 -11.39 1.66 -3.63
N LEU A 54 -12.00 0.59 -4.14
CA LEU A 54 -11.33 -0.68 -4.38
C LEU A 54 -10.23 -0.54 -5.45
N LYS A 55 -10.51 0.19 -6.53
CA LYS A 55 -9.51 0.49 -7.57
C LYS A 55 -8.32 1.22 -6.97
N SER A 56 -8.57 2.30 -6.23
CA SER A 56 -7.52 3.09 -5.59
C SER A 56 -6.72 2.28 -4.56
N LEU A 57 -7.40 1.44 -3.76
CA LEU A 57 -6.75 0.58 -2.76
C LEU A 57 -5.82 -0.44 -3.42
N LYS A 58 -6.22 -1.04 -4.56
CA LYS A 58 -5.35 -1.93 -5.34
C LYS A 58 -4.09 -1.24 -5.85
N LEU A 59 -4.20 0.02 -6.30
CA LEU A 59 -3.02 0.79 -6.74
C LEU A 59 -2.05 1.05 -5.59
N ILE A 60 -2.57 1.44 -4.41
CA ILE A 60 -1.75 1.60 -3.19
C ILE A 60 -1.08 0.30 -2.82
N ALA A 61 -1.83 -0.80 -2.78
CA ALA A 61 -1.31 -2.11 -2.43
C ALA A 61 -0.17 -2.53 -3.36
N ASN A 62 -0.32 -2.33 -4.68
CA ASN A 62 0.75 -2.63 -5.64
C ASN A 62 2.04 -1.88 -5.31
N PHE A 63 1.96 -0.57 -5.03
CA PHE A 63 3.14 0.19 -4.62
C PHE A 63 3.77 -0.32 -3.32
N VAL A 64 2.95 -0.60 -2.31
CA VAL A 64 3.45 -1.09 -1.01
C VAL A 64 4.11 -2.47 -1.15
N LEU A 65 3.57 -3.34 -2.01
CA LEU A 65 4.19 -4.64 -2.34
C LEU A 65 5.56 -4.48 -3.00
N LYS A 66 5.76 -3.47 -3.85
CA LYS A 66 7.10 -3.18 -4.43
C LYS A 66 8.11 -2.73 -3.37
N CYS A 67 7.64 -2.14 -2.27
CA CYS A 67 8.45 -1.80 -1.10
C CYS A 67 8.70 -3.01 -0.19
N GLN A 68 8.02 -4.14 -0.40
CA GLN A 68 8.27 -5.35 0.37
C GLN A 68 9.63 -5.95 -0.01
N VAL A 69 10.35 -6.42 1.00
CA VAL A 69 11.64 -7.09 0.84
C VAL A 69 11.40 -8.55 0.50
N ASP A 70 11.73 -8.91 -0.74
CA ASP A 70 11.76 -10.30 -1.20
C ASP A 70 13.09 -11.00 -0.84
N GLU A 71 13.22 -12.27 -1.22
CA GLU A 71 14.43 -13.06 -0.93
C GLU A 71 15.69 -12.51 -1.61
N ALA A 72 15.57 -11.94 -2.80
CA ALA A 72 16.71 -11.38 -3.52
C ALA A 72 17.20 -10.10 -2.82
N ARG A 73 16.27 -9.25 -2.41
CA ARG A 73 16.55 -7.98 -1.74
C ARG A 73 17.00 -8.19 -0.29
N SER A 74 16.49 -9.20 0.42
CA SER A 74 16.88 -9.45 1.81
C SER A 74 18.38 -9.71 1.97
N LYS A 75 19.02 -10.29 0.94
CA LYS A 75 20.47 -10.57 0.90
C LYS A 75 21.34 -9.30 0.93
N THR A 76 20.77 -8.12 0.68
CA THR A 76 21.49 -6.83 0.79
C THR A 76 21.48 -6.25 2.20
N PHE A 77 20.68 -6.83 3.12
CA PHE A 77 20.58 -6.39 4.50
C PHE A 77 21.60 -7.11 5.39
N PRO A 78 22.06 -6.47 6.49
CA PRO A 78 22.96 -7.11 7.46
C PRO A 78 22.37 -8.38 8.09
N LYS A 79 21.05 -8.48 8.14
CA LYS A 79 20.30 -9.61 8.70
C LYS A 79 19.19 -10.06 7.72
N PRO A 80 19.53 -10.87 6.71
CA PRO A 80 18.59 -11.20 5.64
C PRO A 80 17.31 -11.89 6.12
N GLU A 81 17.41 -12.78 7.10
CA GLU A 81 16.25 -13.51 7.64
C GLU A 81 15.27 -12.59 8.37
N GLU A 82 15.78 -11.58 9.09
CA GLU A 82 14.93 -10.59 9.79
C GLU A 82 14.31 -9.57 8.82
N ALA A 83 14.95 -9.32 7.67
CA ALA A 83 14.48 -8.34 6.68
C ALA A 83 13.40 -8.91 5.74
N LEU A 84 13.40 -10.23 5.51
CA LEU A 84 12.47 -10.88 4.59
C LEU A 84 11.00 -10.60 4.95
N GLY A 85 10.21 -10.16 3.96
CA GLY A 85 8.81 -9.80 4.14
C GLY A 85 8.58 -8.44 4.80
N GLY A 86 9.63 -7.77 5.29
CA GLY A 86 9.58 -6.40 5.78
C GLY A 86 9.18 -5.41 4.68
N ILE A 87 8.77 -4.21 5.08
CA ILE A 87 8.35 -3.14 4.17
C ILE A 87 9.29 -1.96 4.34
N GLN A 88 9.89 -1.53 3.24
CA GLN A 88 10.81 -0.39 3.19
C GLN A 88 10.05 0.94 3.23
N GLU A 89 10.69 2.01 3.70
CA GLU A 89 10.12 3.36 3.73
C GLU A 89 9.71 3.86 2.34
N ALA A 90 10.50 3.54 1.32
CA ALA A 90 10.23 3.81 -0.08
C ALA A 90 11.05 2.88 -0.97
N LEU A 91 10.78 2.92 -2.28
CA LEU A 91 11.58 2.21 -3.27
C LEU A 91 13.04 2.69 -3.20
N GLY A 92 13.96 1.74 -3.03
CA GLY A 92 15.40 1.99 -2.98
C GLY A 92 15.95 2.36 -1.58
N GLU A 93 15.10 2.51 -0.56
CA GLU A 93 15.55 2.80 0.81
C GLU A 93 15.78 1.51 1.60
N SER A 94 16.85 1.41 2.39
CA SER A 94 17.12 0.24 3.25
C SER A 94 16.46 0.30 4.63
N SER A 95 15.69 1.35 4.92
CA SER A 95 15.01 1.51 6.21
C SER A 95 13.77 0.62 6.29
N ILE A 96 13.77 -0.32 7.24
CA ILE A 96 12.61 -1.12 7.65
C ILE A 96 12.28 -0.74 9.09
N ARG A 97 11.04 -0.36 9.34
CA ARG A 97 10.53 -0.11 10.69
C ARG A 97 9.19 -0.80 10.91
N ILE A 98 8.91 -1.12 12.16
CA ILE A 98 7.70 -1.83 12.54
C ILE A 98 6.43 -1.10 12.11
N ASP A 99 6.41 0.24 12.13
CA ASP A 99 5.27 1.03 11.69
C ASP A 99 5.01 0.87 10.19
N TYR A 100 6.05 0.73 9.37
CA TYR A 100 5.91 0.55 7.91
C TYR A 100 5.23 -0.79 7.61
N VAL A 101 5.68 -1.83 8.32
CA VAL A 101 5.14 -3.19 8.23
C VAL A 101 3.71 -3.22 8.74
N GLN A 102 3.43 -2.65 9.91
CA GLN A 102 2.10 -2.66 10.53
C GLN A 102 1.06 -2.01 9.64
N HIS A 103 1.30 -0.78 9.16
CA HIS A 103 0.36 -0.11 8.28
C HIS A 103 0.19 -0.84 6.94
N GLY A 104 1.29 -1.34 6.38
CA GLY A 104 1.24 -2.12 5.14
C GLY A 104 0.38 -3.37 5.29
N ILE A 105 0.63 -4.20 6.30
CA ILE A 105 -0.14 -5.44 6.53
C ILE A 105 -1.60 -5.15 6.88
N SER A 106 -1.87 -4.17 7.75
CA SER A 106 -3.22 -3.74 8.11
C SER A 106 -4.04 -3.35 6.86
N MET A 107 -3.45 -2.54 5.98
CA MET A 107 -4.05 -2.17 4.69
C MET A 107 -4.27 -3.39 3.78
N MET A 108 -3.30 -4.30 3.68
CA MET A 108 -3.45 -5.53 2.87
C MET A 108 -4.55 -6.45 3.39
N LEU A 109 -4.71 -6.57 4.72
CA LEU A 109 -5.81 -7.34 5.32
C LEU A 109 -7.16 -6.70 4.99
N GLY A 110 -7.23 -5.36 5.00
CA GLY A 110 -8.40 -4.62 4.55
C GLY A 110 -8.73 -4.88 3.08
N LEU A 111 -7.73 -4.84 2.20
CA LEU A 111 -7.89 -5.19 0.79
C LEU A 111 -8.35 -6.64 0.62
N ARG A 112 -7.78 -7.59 1.38
CA ARG A 112 -8.18 -9.00 1.31
C ARG A 112 -9.67 -9.18 1.60
N ARG A 113 -10.17 -8.58 2.70
CA ARG A 113 -11.61 -8.63 3.05
C ARG A 113 -12.48 -8.07 1.91
N ALA A 114 -12.12 -6.91 1.38
CA ALA A 114 -12.82 -6.28 0.25
C ALA A 114 -12.82 -7.11 -1.05
N LEU A 115 -11.92 -8.10 -1.18
CA LEU A 115 -11.88 -9.02 -2.32
C LEU A 115 -12.64 -10.32 -2.05
N GLU A 116 -12.67 -10.77 -0.79
CA GLU A 116 -13.35 -12.00 -0.34
C GLU A 116 -14.86 -11.82 -0.15
N GLU A 117 -15.33 -10.62 0.19
CA GLU A 117 -16.75 -10.30 0.43
C GLU A 117 -17.57 -10.04 -0.85
N LYS A 118 -17.08 -10.52 -2.00
CA LYS A 118 -17.78 -10.49 -3.30
C LYS A 118 -18.50 -11.78 -3.60
#